data_AF-A0AAX6NUT3-F1
#
_entry.id   AF-A0AAX6NUT3-F1
#
_cell.length_a   1.000
_cell.length_b   1.000
_cell.length_c   1.000
_cell.angle_alpha   90.00
_cell.angle_beta   90.00
_cell.angle_gamma   90.00
#
_symmetry.space_group_name_H-M   'P 1'
#
loop_
_entity.id
_entity.type
_entity.pdbx_description
1 polymer ?
#
loop_
_entity_poly.entity_id
_entity_poly.type
_entity_poly.pdbx_seq_one_letter_code
_entity_poly.pdbx_strand_id
1 'polypeptide(L)'
;MTLLAAAVSLRGHLFRSLAHYEADGRGAQDLARDPALGGDFTGVRSMELLWSLTPAGPEESCLRQMPRGVMRSPLKVEVTVHSTPRQPREPLGRRWTLRRFSTPERHPTRLKAVHLRAVFLLPPGDGPFPSLICLVLED
;
A
#
# COMPACT_ATOMS: atom_id res chain seq x y z
N MET A 1 -2.30 10.70 20.30
CA MET A 1 -2.77 9.46 19.62
C MET A 1 -1.71 8.99 18.64
N THR A 2 -1.54 7.68 18.45
CA THR A 2 -0.63 7.13 17.43
C THR A 2 -1.42 6.26 16.47
N LEU A 3 -1.26 6.52 15.17
CA LEU A 3 -1.74 5.64 14.11
C LEU A 3 -0.59 4.77 13.64
N LEU A 4 -0.82 3.46 13.54
CA LEU A 4 0.10 2.49 12.97
C LEU A 4 -0.56 1.86 11.75
N ALA A 5 0.08 1.93 10.59
CA ALA A 5 -0.27 1.09 9.44
C ALA A 5 0.69 -0.10 9.37
N ALA A 6 0.13 -1.28 9.12
CA ALA A 6 0.89 -2.50 8.90
C ALA A 6 0.36 -3.23 7.67
N ALA A 7 1.25 -3.75 6.84
CA ALA A 7 0.90 -4.54 5.67
C ALA A 7 1.87 -5.71 5.52
N VAL A 8 1.35 -6.87 5.15
CA VAL A 8 2.17 -8.02 4.82
C VAL A 8 2.18 -8.17 3.30
N SER A 9 3.37 -8.13 2.72
CA SER A 9 3.54 -8.34 1.28
C SER A 9 3.17 -9.77 0.90
N LEU A 10 2.95 -10.02 -0.38
CA LEU A 10 2.67 -11.38 -0.88
C LEU A 10 3.81 -12.38 -0.64
N ARG A 11 5.02 -11.89 -0.38
CA ARG A 11 6.18 -12.71 -0.01
C ARG A 11 6.32 -12.90 1.50
N GLY A 12 5.39 -12.37 2.30
CA GLY A 12 5.38 -12.51 3.76
C GLY A 12 6.15 -11.43 4.53
N HIS A 13 6.80 -10.48 3.86
CA HIS A 13 7.53 -9.41 4.55
C HIS A 13 6.57 -8.38 5.14
N LEU A 14 6.80 -8.02 6.40
CA LEU A 14 6.05 -6.99 7.12
C LEU A 14 6.58 -5.60 6.75
N PHE A 15 5.65 -4.74 6.38
CA PHE A 15 5.85 -3.31 6.22
C PHE A 15 5.07 -2.58 7.29
N ARG A 16 5.64 -1.52 7.85
CA ARG A 16 4.98 -0.69 8.85
C ARG A 16 5.27 0.78 8.65
N SER A 17 4.35 1.59 9.14
CA SER A 17 4.57 3.00 9.36
C SER A 17 3.77 3.47 10.57
N LEU A 18 4.19 4.54 11.20
CA LEU A 18 3.51 5.17 12.31
C LEU A 18 3.56 6.69 12.21
N ALA A 19 2.51 7.32 12.71
CA ALA A 19 2.46 8.76 12.89
C ALA A 19 1.71 9.14 14.16
N HIS A 20 2.15 10.22 14.78
CA HIS A 20 1.59 10.79 15.98
C HIS A 20 0.67 11.95 15.63
N TYR A 21 -0.49 11.95 16.26
CA TYR A 21 -1.55 12.93 16.05
C TYR A 21 -2.09 13.40 17.39
N GLU A 22 -2.53 14.64 17.43
CA GLU A 22 -3.32 15.18 18.54
C GLU A 22 -4.78 15.21 18.10
N ALA A 23 -5.63 14.50 18.85
CA ALA A 23 -7.07 14.48 18.60
C ALA A 23 -7.68 15.83 19.02
N ASP A 24 -8.67 16.29 18.28
CA ASP A 24 -9.41 17.49 18.66
C ASP A 24 -10.19 17.27 19.99
N GLY A 25 -10.74 18.35 20.55
CA GLY A 25 -11.53 18.28 21.79
C GLY A 25 -12.81 17.43 21.69
N ARG A 26 -13.14 16.91 20.51
CA ARG A 26 -14.26 15.99 20.25
C ARG A 26 -13.78 14.55 20.03
N GLY A 27 -12.47 14.30 20.08
CA GLY A 27 -11.87 13.00 19.81
C GLY A 27 -11.87 12.60 18.33
N ALA A 28 -12.11 13.53 17.42
CA ALA A 28 -12.06 13.30 15.98
C ALA A 28 -10.68 13.67 15.41
N GLN A 29 -10.29 12.97 14.34
CA GLN A 29 -9.08 13.26 13.58
C GLN A 29 -9.39 13.17 12.08
N ASP A 30 -9.06 14.23 11.34
CA ASP A 30 -9.10 14.26 9.88
C ASP A 30 -7.67 14.31 9.33
N LEU A 31 -7.18 13.19 8.80
CA LEU A 31 -5.84 13.08 8.22
C LEU A 31 -5.61 13.99 7.00
N ALA A 32 -6.66 14.57 6.44
CA ALA A 32 -6.56 15.56 5.37
C ALA A 32 -6.35 16.99 5.86
N ARG A 33 -6.52 17.25 7.16
CA ARG A 33 -6.46 18.59 7.74
C ARG A 33 -5.49 18.68 8.89
N ASP A 34 -5.42 17.64 9.70
CA ASP A 34 -4.65 17.62 10.92
C ASP A 34 -3.23 17.12 10.65
N PRO A 35 -2.19 17.87 11.08
CA PRO A 35 -0.81 17.50 10.82
C PRO A 35 -0.38 16.32 11.70
N ALA A 36 0.44 15.43 11.12
CA ALA A 36 1.24 14.51 11.91
C ALA A 36 2.31 15.31 12.68
N LEU A 37 2.38 15.09 13.98
CA LEU A 37 3.30 15.75 14.92
C LEU A 37 4.64 15.01 15.07
N GLY A 38 4.75 13.79 14.53
CA GLY A 38 5.93 12.96 14.60
C GLY A 38 5.68 11.54 14.11
N GLY A 39 6.71 10.70 14.16
CA GLY A 39 6.71 9.34 13.62
C GLY A 39 7.54 9.27 12.34
N ASP A 40 7.11 8.45 11.38
CA ASP A 40 7.83 8.28 10.11
C ASP A 40 7.64 9.45 9.15
N PHE A 41 6.72 10.36 9.44
CA PHE A 41 6.50 11.62 8.71
C PHE A 41 5.87 12.68 9.63
N THR A 42 5.88 13.93 9.16
CA THR A 42 5.26 15.09 9.82
C THR A 42 4.46 15.94 8.82
N GLY A 43 3.56 16.78 9.32
CA GLY A 43 2.74 17.69 8.52
C GLY A 43 1.44 17.07 7.99
N VAL A 44 0.69 17.83 7.19
CA VAL A 44 -0.62 17.42 6.65
C VAL A 44 -0.41 16.57 5.39
N ARG A 45 -0.48 15.25 5.54
CA ARG A 45 -0.21 14.32 4.45
C ARG A 45 -1.16 13.12 4.51
N SER A 46 -2.31 13.23 3.84
CA SER A 46 -3.44 12.28 3.95
C SER A 46 -3.11 10.82 3.59
N MET A 47 -2.13 10.63 2.70
CA MET A 47 -1.75 9.31 2.18
C MET A 47 -0.42 8.80 2.75
N GLU A 48 0.21 9.58 3.63
CA GLU A 48 1.59 9.34 3.99
C GLU A 48 1.77 8.09 4.82
N LEU A 49 0.77 7.74 5.63
CA LEU A 49 0.72 6.47 6.35
C LEU A 49 0.91 5.27 5.40
N LEU A 50 0.50 5.37 4.13
CA LEU A 50 0.73 4.33 3.11
C LEU A 50 2.06 4.50 2.37
N TRP A 51 2.50 5.73 2.12
CA TRP A 51 3.73 6.00 1.35
C TRP A 51 5.00 5.85 2.18
N SER A 52 4.91 6.06 3.49
CA SER A 52 6.00 5.88 4.45
C SER A 52 6.09 4.44 4.99
N LEU A 53 5.37 3.49 4.39
CA LEU A 53 5.49 2.06 4.73
C LEU A 53 6.91 1.59 4.42
N THR A 54 7.65 1.21 5.46
CA THR A 54 9.01 0.69 5.35
C THR A 54 9.09 -0.76 5.84
N PRO A 55 10.03 -1.57 5.32
CA PRO A 55 10.26 -2.92 5.83
C PRO A 55 10.54 -2.91 7.33
N ALA A 56 9.85 -3.77 8.08
CA ALA A 56 10.03 -3.87 9.54
C ALA A 56 11.21 -4.79 9.95
N GLY A 57 11.94 -5.37 8.99
CA GLY A 57 13.02 -6.32 9.21
C GLY A 57 14.24 -6.05 8.29
N PRO A 58 15.35 -6.78 8.50
CA PRO A 58 16.67 -6.49 7.89
C PRO A 58 16.78 -6.73 6.38
N GLU A 59 15.73 -7.21 5.71
CA GLU A 59 15.79 -7.47 4.27
C GLU A 59 15.46 -6.20 3.46
N GLU A 60 16.52 -5.50 3.05
CA GLU A 60 16.47 -4.21 2.36
C GLU A 60 15.92 -4.24 0.92
N SER A 61 15.40 -5.34 0.39
CA SER A 61 15.19 -5.43 -1.07
C SER A 61 14.03 -6.34 -1.49
N CYS A 62 12.82 -6.06 -1.03
CA CYS A 62 11.64 -6.82 -1.47
C CYS A 62 10.68 -6.08 -2.41
N LEU A 63 11.19 -5.08 -3.15
CA LEU A 63 10.45 -4.49 -4.28
C LEU A 63 10.81 -5.10 -5.63
N ARG A 64 11.89 -5.89 -5.71
CA ARG A 64 12.47 -6.32 -6.99
C ARG A 64 11.60 -7.28 -7.80
N GLN A 65 10.69 -8.03 -7.17
CA GLN A 65 9.93 -9.05 -7.90
C GLN A 65 8.52 -9.26 -7.34
N MET A 66 7.55 -8.65 -8.02
CA MET A 66 6.13 -8.88 -7.80
C MET A 66 5.75 -10.35 -8.07
N PRO A 67 5.22 -11.10 -7.08
CA PRO A 67 4.84 -12.50 -7.28
C PRO A 67 3.78 -12.70 -8.36
N ARG A 68 3.77 -13.87 -8.99
CA ARG A 68 2.72 -14.26 -9.94
C ARG A 68 1.36 -14.20 -9.23
N GLY A 69 0.42 -13.44 -9.77
CA GLY A 69 -0.93 -13.26 -9.19
C GLY A 69 -1.12 -12.00 -8.37
N VAL A 70 -0.07 -11.17 -8.17
CA VAL A 70 -0.19 -9.89 -7.45
C VAL A 70 -1.29 -8.97 -7.97
N MET A 71 -1.54 -8.99 -9.28
CA MET A 71 -2.59 -8.15 -9.87
C MET A 71 -4.00 -8.55 -9.41
N ARG A 72 -4.19 -9.79 -8.94
CA ARG A 72 -5.49 -10.31 -8.49
C ARG A 72 -5.69 -10.19 -6.98
N SER A 73 -4.59 -10.19 -6.21
CA SER A 73 -4.65 -10.16 -4.74
C SER A 73 -4.42 -8.74 -4.23
N PRO A 74 -5.38 -8.12 -3.51
CA PRO A 74 -5.15 -6.81 -2.91
C PRO A 74 -4.11 -6.89 -1.80
N LEU A 75 -3.32 -5.84 -1.64
CA LEU A 75 -2.54 -5.64 -0.42
C LEU A 75 -3.50 -5.28 0.72
N LYS A 76 -3.49 -6.09 1.77
CA LYS A 76 -4.28 -5.87 2.98
C LYS A 76 -3.47 -5.01 3.94
N VAL A 77 -3.98 -3.84 4.27
CA VAL A 77 -3.34 -2.90 5.20
C VAL A 77 -4.22 -2.80 6.44
N GLU A 78 -3.65 -3.09 7.61
CA GLU A 78 -4.28 -2.83 8.90
C GLU A 78 -3.87 -1.45 9.39
N VAL A 79 -4.84 -0.66 9.83
CA VAL A 79 -4.61 0.61 10.50
C VAL A 79 -5.12 0.47 11.93
N THR A 80 -4.24 0.71 12.91
CA THR A 80 -4.58 0.63 14.33
C THR A 80 -4.33 1.96 15.03
N VAL A 81 -5.16 2.24 16.03
CA VAL A 81 -5.13 3.46 16.82
C VAL A 81 -4.67 3.13 18.23
N HIS A 82 -3.66 3.86 18.74
CA HIS A 82 -3.10 3.67 20.08
C HIS A 82 -3.17 4.97 20.88
N SER A 83 -3.42 4.88 22.19
CA SER A 83 -3.52 6.07 23.04
C SER A 83 -2.17 6.74 23.26
N THR A 84 -1.09 5.97 23.40
CA THR A 84 0.25 6.51 23.69
C THR A 84 1.32 6.05 22.69
N PRO A 85 2.32 6.91 22.40
CA PRO A 85 3.47 6.55 21.57
C PRO A 85 4.42 5.51 22.18
N ARG A 86 4.56 5.52 23.51
CA ARG A 86 5.67 4.83 24.21
C ARG A 86 5.39 3.38 24.57
N GLN A 87 4.12 2.98 24.68
CA GLN A 87 3.72 1.60 24.96
C GLN A 87 2.42 1.30 24.20
N PRO A 88 2.52 0.75 22.97
CA PRO A 88 1.34 0.22 22.28
C PRO A 88 0.77 -0.93 23.12
N ARG A 89 -0.32 -0.64 23.84
CA ARG A 89 -1.19 -1.66 24.47
C ARG A 89 -2.09 -2.26 23.39
N GLU A 90 -3.19 -2.89 23.79
CA GLU A 90 -4.27 -3.18 22.83
C GLU A 90 -4.68 -1.91 22.09
N PRO A 91 -4.90 -2.00 20.77
CA PRO A 91 -5.34 -0.86 19.97
C PRO A 91 -6.73 -0.42 20.41
N LEU A 92 -6.91 0.90 20.56
CA LEU A 92 -8.20 1.54 20.80
C LEU A 92 -9.21 1.24 19.68
N GLY A 93 -8.71 1.03 18.47
CA GLY A 93 -9.49 0.68 17.31
C GLY A 93 -8.62 0.10 16.21
N ARG A 94 -9.24 -0.70 15.35
CA ARG A 94 -8.59 -1.31 14.19
C ARG A 94 -9.49 -1.18 12.97
N ARG A 95 -8.89 -0.91 11.81
CA ARG A 95 -9.60 -0.93 10.52
C ARG A 95 -8.71 -1.54 9.46
N TRP A 96 -9.34 -2.28 8.56
CA TRP A 96 -8.67 -2.84 7.40
C TRP A 96 -9.01 -2.04 6.15
N THR A 97 -8.00 -1.81 5.32
CA THR A 97 -8.18 -1.29 3.95
C THR A 97 -7.51 -2.22 2.95
N LEU A 98 -8.10 -2.31 1.76
CA LEU A 98 -7.63 -3.15 0.67
C LEU A 98 -7.13 -2.26 -0.46
N ARG A 99 -5.87 -2.45 -0.85
CA ARG A 99 -5.24 -1.73 -1.95
C ARG A 99 -5.12 -2.68 -3.14
N ARG A 100 -5.90 -2.43 -4.19
CA ARG A 100 -5.90 -3.27 -5.40
C ARG A 100 -4.86 -2.73 -6.39
N PHE A 101 -4.14 -3.64 -7.03
CA PHE A 101 -3.20 -3.31 -8.11
C PHE A 101 -3.88 -3.26 -9.49
N SER A 102 -5.08 -3.82 -9.62
CA SER A 102 -5.90 -3.79 -10.84
C SER A 102 -7.37 -3.58 -10.48
N THR A 103 -8.13 -3.00 -11.42
CA THR A 103 -9.59 -3.03 -11.33
C THR A 103 -10.10 -4.45 -11.61
N PRO A 104 -11.25 -4.86 -11.05
CA PRO A 104 -11.80 -6.20 -11.23
C PRO A 104 -12.05 -6.58 -12.70
N GLU A 105 -12.45 -5.59 -13.50
CA GLU A 105 -12.80 -5.73 -14.92
C GLU A 105 -11.56 -5.89 -15.83
N ARG A 106 -10.36 -5.54 -15.33
CA ARG A 106 -9.13 -5.66 -16.10
C ARG A 106 -8.48 -7.00 -15.82
N HIS A 107 -8.48 -7.86 -16.83
CA HIS A 107 -7.84 -9.16 -16.77
C HIS A 107 -6.52 -9.15 -17.54
N PRO A 108 -5.39 -9.56 -16.92
CA PRO A 108 -4.13 -9.68 -17.64
C PRO A 108 -4.20 -10.83 -18.64
N THR A 109 -4.01 -10.52 -19.92
CA THR A 109 -3.91 -11.50 -21.00
C THR A 109 -2.43 -11.76 -21.27
N ARG A 110 -2.01 -13.01 -21.09
CA ARG A 110 -0.62 -13.39 -21.37
C ARG A 110 -0.45 -13.63 -22.86
N LEU A 111 0.55 -12.98 -23.44
CA LEU A 111 0.95 -13.22 -24.82
C LEU A 111 2.31 -13.91 -24.83
N LYS A 112 2.36 -15.05 -25.53
CA LYS A 112 3.59 -15.81 -25.78
C LYS A 112 3.75 -15.94 -27.29
N ALA A 113 4.76 -15.29 -27.84
CA ALA A 113 5.23 -15.53 -29.19
C ALA A 113 6.69 -16.01 -29.14
N VAL A 114 7.24 -16.44 -30.29
CA VAL A 114 8.56 -17.11 -30.38
C VAL A 114 9.66 -16.35 -29.63
N HIS A 115 9.67 -15.02 -29.70
CA HIS A 115 10.67 -14.16 -29.04
C HIS A 115 10.05 -13.12 -28.09
N LEU A 116 8.78 -13.30 -27.69
CA LEU A 116 8.07 -12.32 -26.87
C LEU A 116 7.28 -13.00 -25.76
N ARG A 117 7.61 -12.66 -24.52
CA ARG A 117 6.76 -12.93 -23.35
C ARG A 117 6.26 -11.60 -22.82
N ALA A 118 4.95 -11.38 -22.91
CA ALA A 118 4.34 -10.14 -22.48
C ALA A 118 3.04 -10.40 -21.70
N VAL A 119 2.67 -9.41 -20.89
CA VAL A 119 1.35 -9.34 -20.26
C VAL A 119 0.66 -8.11 -20.81
N PHE A 120 -0.50 -8.31 -21.42
CA PHE A 120 -1.34 -7.25 -21.95
C PHE A 120 -2.46 -6.93 -20.96
N LEU A 121 -2.66 -5.64 -20.71
CA LEU A 121 -3.73 -5.12 -19.85
C LEU A 121 -4.65 -4.24 -20.70
N LEU A 122 -5.79 -4.79 -21.09
CA LEU A 122 -6.79 -4.10 -21.89
C LEU A 122 -7.85 -3.47 -20.98
N PRO A 123 -8.17 -2.17 -21.12
CA PRO A 123 -9.33 -1.57 -20.47
C PRO A 123 -10.65 -2.19 -20.99
N PRO A 124 -11.74 -2.16 -20.21
CA PRO A 124 -13.05 -2.57 -20.70
C PRO A 124 -13.57 -1.62 -21.80
N GLY A 125 -14.33 -2.16 -22.77
CA GLY A 125 -14.97 -1.42 -23.87
C GLY A 125 -14.44 -1.79 -25.26
N ASP A 126 -15.12 -1.31 -26.31
CA ASP A 126 -14.88 -1.72 -27.71
C ASP A 126 -13.67 -1.04 -28.39
N GLY A 127 -13.07 -0.04 -27.74
CA GLY A 127 -11.87 0.64 -28.23
C GLY A 127 -12.10 1.61 -29.41
N PRO A 128 -11.03 2.12 -30.05
CA PRO A 128 -9.61 1.83 -29.83
C PRO A 128 -9.04 2.48 -28.57
N PHE A 129 -7.94 1.93 -28.04
CA PHE A 129 -7.23 2.47 -26.87
C PHE A 129 -5.79 2.86 -27.23
N PRO A 130 -5.25 3.95 -26.66
CA PRO A 130 -3.83 4.24 -26.78
C PRO A 130 -2.99 3.13 -26.13
N SER A 131 -1.93 2.71 -26.81
CA SER A 131 -1.05 1.63 -26.34
C SER A 131 0.22 2.17 -25.68
N LEU A 132 0.61 1.57 -24.55
CA LEU A 132 1.88 1.79 -23.88
C LEU A 132 2.63 0.46 -23.74
N ILE A 133 3.94 0.48 -23.97
CA ILE A 133 4.82 -0.68 -23.80
C ILE A 133 5.74 -0.39 -22.60
N CYS A 134 5.67 -1.26 -21.59
CA CYS A 134 6.58 -1.23 -20.45
C CYS A 134 7.57 -2.39 -20.59
N LEU A 135 8.86 -2.07 -20.65
CA LEU A 135 9.92 -3.06 -20.74
C LEU A 135 10.39 -3.42 -19.32
N VAL A 136 10.47 -4.72 -19.05
CA VAL A 136 11.04 -5.23 -17.82
C VAL A 136 12.36 -5.89 -18.20
N LEU A 137 13.47 -5.35 -17.73
CA LEU A 137 14.78 -5.97 -17.87
C LEU A 137 14.83 -7.13 -16.85
N GLU A 138 15.05 -8.36 -17.34
CA GLU A 138 15.47 -9.46 -16.49
C GLU A 138 17.01 -9.42 -16.44
N ASP A 139 17.58 -9.33 -15.23
CA ASP A 139 19.02 -9.52 -14.98
C ASP A 139 19.42 -11.00 -15.17
#